data_AF-A0A839YAI8-F1
#
_entry.id   AF-A0A839YAI8-F1
#
_cell.length_a   1.000
_cell.length_b   1.000
_cell.length_c   1.000
_cell.angle_alpha   90.00
_cell.angle_beta   90.00
_cell.angle_gamma   90.00
#
_symmetry.space_group_name_H-M   'P 1'
#
loop_
_entity.id
_entity.type
_entity.pdbx_description
1 polymer ?
#
loop_
_entity_poly.entity_id
_entity_poly.type
_entity_poly.pdbx_seq_one_letter_code
_entity_poly.pdbx_strand_id
1 'polypeptide(L)'
;MSGLKALDVDLSEDAERVCYAVGRYDRAGAKSALLDCGAAEADAKAETALVPDGFPFVFDVETGEPLHAVTAYLLRSWSRPKAGLQGTRSLNTARAQAYDICQFLEHLDHYGRDFSAIDQAIVDKFAENQSRVASLRTGLTLSASSIRRRVVHVRGFLESPEFRTIGSSNVNGKLVPIGGRVAAPTIHPLTPAEWEVVAEQLGPLPSEARQGETSVARLVAEWSLLTGARRVEVLGLTRSMLEPINRAASSSGQSAVVLRLIKTKGGVPRNLWVHPDLVKETEIYLKNERRRALAGRSAQAEEALFVYPAVSPRHGAPVQAEAASRWFRSAVDKARLQRRTIDGSASARRFVFHDLRHTYAVWTYVALQRSGVQRPWKIIQARLGHRLLETTERYYLSFIEDHEQEISDLLKNRFDSWIISDED
;
A
#
# COMPACT_ATOMS: atom_id res chain seq x y z
N MET A 1 -13.02 7.19 -33.07
CA MET A 1 -12.85 6.34 -31.88
C MET A 1 -11.50 5.60 -31.94
N SER A 2 -10.38 6.30 -31.69
CA SER A 2 -9.03 5.71 -31.69
C SER A 2 -8.28 6.17 -30.44
N GLY A 3 -8.47 5.47 -29.32
CA GLY A 3 -7.88 5.87 -28.02
C GLY A 3 -8.12 4.89 -26.87
N LEU A 4 -9.07 3.97 -27.00
CA LEU A 4 -9.38 2.97 -25.98
C LEU A 4 -8.37 1.82 -26.04
N LYS A 5 -7.61 1.61 -24.95
CA LYS A 5 -6.82 0.39 -24.73
C LYS A 5 -7.41 -0.36 -23.54
N ALA A 6 -8.00 -1.53 -23.80
CA ALA A 6 -8.36 -2.49 -22.77
C ALA A 6 -7.09 -2.93 -22.02
N LEU A 7 -7.23 -3.24 -20.73
CA LEU A 7 -6.18 -3.90 -19.95
C LEU A 7 -6.70 -5.27 -19.56
N ASP A 8 -5.89 -6.30 -19.84
CA ASP A 8 -5.99 -7.66 -19.29
C ASP A 8 -7.43 -8.10 -19.02
N VAL A 9 -8.19 -8.28 -20.10
CA VAL A 9 -9.39 -9.13 -20.01
C VAL A 9 -8.85 -10.55 -20.02
N ASP A 10 -8.62 -11.12 -18.84
CA ASP A 10 -8.29 -12.54 -18.69
C ASP A 10 -9.58 -13.34 -18.94
N LEU A 11 -9.95 -13.44 -20.21
CA LEU A 11 -11.08 -14.24 -20.68
C LEU A 11 -10.61 -15.69 -20.71
N SER A 12 -10.76 -16.40 -19.58
CA SER A 12 -10.75 -17.86 -19.62
C SER A 12 -11.97 -18.34 -20.38
N GLU A 13 -11.82 -19.38 -21.21
CA GLU A 13 -12.86 -19.97 -22.07
C GLU A 13 -14.11 -20.49 -21.31
N ASP A 14 -14.08 -20.53 -19.97
CA ASP A 14 -15.18 -20.97 -19.10
C ASP A 14 -15.85 -19.84 -18.28
N ALA A 15 -15.54 -18.57 -18.51
CA ALA A 15 -16.19 -17.47 -17.77
C ALA A 15 -17.58 -17.17 -18.35
N GLU A 16 -18.63 -17.46 -17.57
CA GLU A 16 -19.97 -16.87 -17.76
C GLU A 16 -19.84 -15.38 -18.13
N ARG A 17 -20.59 -14.96 -19.17
CA ARG A 17 -20.55 -13.62 -19.79
C ARG A 17 -20.18 -12.51 -18.80
N VAL A 18 -18.97 -11.97 -18.92
CA VAL A 18 -18.56 -10.75 -18.21
C VAL A 18 -19.23 -9.56 -18.88
N CYS A 19 -20.24 -8.98 -18.24
CA CYS A 19 -21.00 -7.85 -18.80
C CYS A 19 -20.27 -6.51 -18.70
N TYR A 20 -19.38 -6.33 -17.70
CA TYR A 20 -18.71 -5.05 -17.44
C TYR A 20 -17.20 -5.21 -17.25
N ALA A 21 -16.42 -4.19 -17.61
CA ALA A 21 -14.98 -4.21 -17.44
C ALA A 21 -14.40 -2.83 -17.05
N VAL A 22 -13.20 -2.82 -16.47
CA VAL A 22 -12.50 -1.59 -16.05
C VAL A 22 -11.45 -1.19 -17.09
N GLY A 23 -11.68 -0.08 -17.78
CA GLY A 23 -10.79 0.52 -18.77
C GLY A 23 -9.87 1.62 -18.22
N ARG A 24 -9.09 2.25 -19.11
CA ARG A 24 -8.25 3.42 -18.83
C ARG A 24 -8.48 4.54 -19.83
N TYR A 25 -8.88 5.71 -19.34
CA TYR A 25 -9.13 6.86 -20.19
C TYR A 25 -7.82 7.50 -20.69
N ASP A 26 -7.91 8.07 -21.90
CA ASP A 26 -7.20 9.29 -22.26
C ASP A 26 -8.08 10.52 -21.92
N ARG A 27 -7.48 11.72 -21.90
CA ARG A 27 -8.21 12.95 -21.50
C ARG A 27 -9.45 13.25 -22.36
N ALA A 28 -9.47 12.78 -23.61
CA ALA A 28 -10.58 13.01 -24.52
C ALA A 28 -11.81 12.17 -24.13
N GLY A 29 -11.62 10.90 -23.76
CA GLY A 29 -12.70 10.04 -23.31
C GLY A 29 -13.34 10.47 -21.99
N ALA A 30 -12.53 11.00 -21.05
CA ALA A 30 -13.05 11.53 -19.78
C ALA A 30 -13.95 12.76 -19.99
N LYS A 31 -13.65 13.61 -20.98
CA LYS A 31 -14.43 14.84 -21.26
C LYS A 31 -15.82 14.50 -21.79
N SER A 32 -15.90 13.56 -22.74
CA SER A 32 -17.19 13.07 -23.23
C SER A 32 -18.06 12.60 -22.07
N ALA A 33 -17.48 11.82 -21.16
CA ALA A 33 -18.25 11.20 -20.10
C ALA A 33 -18.93 12.18 -19.12
N LEU A 34 -18.26 13.30 -18.80
CA LEU A 34 -18.82 14.33 -17.95
C LEU A 34 -19.94 15.13 -18.64
N LEU A 35 -19.78 15.43 -19.93
CA LEU A 35 -20.78 16.14 -20.72
C LEU A 35 -22.09 15.35 -20.80
N ASP A 36 -22.00 14.05 -21.05
CA ASP A 36 -23.16 13.17 -21.17
C ASP A 36 -23.92 13.00 -19.84
N CYS A 37 -23.25 13.23 -18.70
CA CYS A 37 -23.88 13.29 -17.37
C CYS A 37 -24.48 14.67 -17.02
N GLY A 38 -24.55 15.59 -17.99
CA GLY A 38 -25.11 16.92 -17.79
C GLY A 38 -24.19 17.93 -17.13
N ALA A 39 -22.87 17.67 -17.07
CA ALA A 39 -21.92 18.69 -16.64
C ALA A 39 -21.84 19.82 -17.68
N ALA A 40 -21.80 21.07 -17.22
CA ALA A 40 -21.56 22.20 -18.11
C ALA A 40 -20.21 22.04 -18.83
N GLU A 41 -20.11 22.48 -20.09
CA GLU A 41 -18.89 22.24 -20.87
C GLU A 41 -17.63 22.87 -20.26
N ALA A 42 -17.78 24.01 -19.60
CA ALA A 42 -16.70 24.64 -18.85
C ALA A 42 -16.23 23.78 -17.66
N ASP A 43 -17.17 23.19 -16.92
CA ASP A 43 -16.88 22.33 -15.77
C ASP A 43 -16.27 20.99 -16.21
N ALA A 44 -16.82 20.37 -17.26
CA ALA A 44 -16.28 19.16 -17.85
C ALA A 44 -14.84 19.37 -18.35
N LYS A 45 -14.55 20.52 -18.97
CA LYS A 45 -13.20 20.89 -19.43
C LYS A 45 -12.25 21.15 -18.26
N ALA A 46 -12.70 21.81 -17.20
CA ALA A 46 -11.90 22.08 -16.00
C ALA A 46 -11.58 20.81 -15.21
N GLU A 47 -12.56 19.91 -15.02
CA GLU A 47 -12.38 18.64 -14.32
C GLU A 47 -11.48 17.68 -15.10
N THR A 48 -11.63 17.58 -16.42
CA THR A 48 -10.82 16.67 -17.27
C THR A 48 -9.40 17.11 -17.52
N ALA A 49 -9.12 18.41 -17.44
CA ALA A 49 -7.74 18.92 -17.44
C ALA A 49 -6.93 18.40 -16.24
N LEU A 50 -7.60 17.99 -15.16
CA LEU A 50 -7.00 17.46 -13.94
C LEU A 50 -6.96 15.93 -13.91
N VAL A 51 -7.57 15.23 -14.86
CA VAL A 51 -7.60 13.77 -14.88
C VAL A 51 -6.25 13.22 -15.36
N PRO A 52 -5.55 12.42 -14.54
CA PRO A 52 -4.27 11.86 -14.93
C PRO A 52 -4.47 10.73 -15.95
N ASP A 53 -3.48 10.58 -16.84
CA ASP A 53 -3.49 9.50 -17.83
C ASP A 53 -3.63 8.13 -17.15
N GLY A 54 -4.51 7.29 -17.68
CA GLY A 54 -4.77 5.97 -17.11
C GLY A 54 -5.68 5.95 -15.89
N PHE A 55 -6.53 6.98 -15.75
CA PHE A 55 -7.67 7.01 -14.83
C PHE A 55 -8.66 5.89 -15.15
N PRO A 56 -9.16 5.14 -14.14
CA PRO A 56 -10.05 4.02 -14.35
C PRO A 56 -11.47 4.45 -14.73
N PHE A 57 -12.12 3.66 -15.56
CA PHE A 57 -13.54 3.79 -15.87
C PHE A 57 -14.19 2.43 -16.06
N VAL A 58 -15.51 2.36 -15.98
CA VAL A 58 -16.26 1.13 -16.20
C VAL A 58 -16.97 1.23 -17.54
N PHE A 59 -16.96 0.17 -18.33
CA PHE A 59 -17.68 0.08 -19.61
C PHE A 59 -18.40 -1.26 -19.72
N ASP A 60 -19.46 -1.27 -20.50
CA ASP A 60 -20.20 -2.46 -20.88
C ASP A 60 -19.42 -3.19 -21.98
N VAL A 61 -19.17 -4.47 -21.79
CA VAL A 61 -18.31 -5.28 -22.67
C VAL A 61 -18.99 -5.58 -24.01
N GLU A 62 -20.31 -5.69 -24.02
CA GLU A 62 -21.09 -6.03 -25.22
C GLU A 62 -21.21 -4.83 -26.16
N THR A 63 -21.50 -3.66 -25.60
CA THR A 63 -21.67 -2.41 -26.36
C THR A 63 -20.37 -1.64 -26.54
N GLY A 64 -19.38 -1.86 -25.66
CA GLY A 64 -18.17 -1.06 -25.59
C GLY A 64 -18.39 0.35 -25.03
N GLU A 65 -19.62 0.66 -24.59
CA GLU A 65 -19.98 1.99 -24.12
C GLU A 65 -19.57 2.22 -22.66
N PRO A 66 -18.98 3.37 -22.34
CA PRO A 66 -18.63 3.68 -20.96
C PRO A 66 -19.88 3.91 -20.11
N LEU A 67 -19.85 3.42 -18.87
CA LEU A 67 -20.89 3.72 -17.89
C LEU A 67 -20.65 5.12 -17.31
N HIS A 68 -21.20 6.11 -18.01
CA HIS A 68 -21.03 7.53 -17.76
C HIS A 68 -21.22 7.93 -16.29
N ALA A 69 -22.28 7.45 -15.64
CA ALA A 69 -22.54 7.75 -14.24
C ALA A 69 -21.48 7.20 -13.27
N VAL A 70 -20.97 5.99 -13.53
CA VAL A 70 -19.88 5.40 -12.74
C VAL A 70 -18.61 6.22 -12.93
N THR A 71 -18.30 6.59 -14.18
CA THR A 71 -17.17 7.47 -14.49
C THR A 71 -17.26 8.82 -13.77
N ALA A 72 -18.39 9.51 -13.87
CA ALA A 72 -18.61 10.79 -13.22
C ALA A 72 -18.49 10.68 -11.69
N TYR A 73 -19.03 9.61 -11.11
CA TYR A 73 -18.87 9.32 -9.69
C TYR A 73 -17.39 9.13 -9.29
N LEU A 74 -16.64 8.33 -10.05
CA LEU A 74 -15.22 8.06 -9.78
C LEU A 74 -14.40 9.35 -9.86
N LEU A 75 -14.65 10.19 -10.86
CA LEU A 75 -14.01 11.49 -11.03
C LEU A 75 -14.29 12.41 -9.85
N ARG A 76 -15.57 12.57 -9.47
CA ARG A 76 -15.96 13.38 -8.31
C ARG A 76 -15.35 12.85 -7.02
N SER A 77 -15.40 11.54 -6.79
CA SER A 77 -14.81 10.86 -5.62
C SER A 77 -13.31 11.10 -5.54
N TRP A 78 -12.62 11.08 -6.68
CA TRP A 78 -11.17 11.28 -6.77
C TRP A 78 -10.75 12.74 -6.55
N SER A 79 -11.47 13.69 -7.18
CA SER A 79 -11.19 15.13 -7.11
C SER A 79 -11.52 15.73 -5.75
N ARG A 80 -12.43 15.12 -4.98
CA ARG A 80 -12.78 15.59 -3.64
C ARG A 80 -11.63 15.37 -2.65
N PRO A 81 -11.12 16.44 -1.99
CA PRO A 81 -10.14 16.29 -0.94
C PRO A 81 -10.70 15.41 0.18
N LYS A 82 -9.85 14.58 0.76
CA LYS A 82 -10.23 13.86 1.98
C LYS A 82 -10.36 14.90 3.10
N ALA A 83 -11.42 14.81 3.92
CA ALA A 83 -11.64 15.77 5.01
C ALA A 83 -10.34 15.98 5.83
N GLY A 84 -9.87 17.22 5.89
CA GLY A 84 -8.63 17.61 6.57
C GLY A 84 -7.32 17.43 5.77
N LEU A 85 -7.37 17.13 4.47
CA LEU A 85 -6.18 16.99 3.62
C LEU A 85 -6.29 17.78 2.33
N GLN A 86 -5.18 18.43 1.94
CA GLN A 86 -5.03 19.05 0.62
C GLN A 86 -4.68 17.97 -0.42
N GLY A 87 -5.35 17.99 -1.57
CA GLY A 87 -5.04 17.15 -2.73
C GLY A 87 -6.07 16.07 -3.07
N THR A 88 -5.92 15.47 -4.25
CA THR A 88 -6.81 14.42 -4.78
C THR A 88 -6.52 13.05 -4.15
N ARG A 89 -7.49 12.12 -4.23
CA ARG A 89 -7.28 10.74 -3.76
C ARG A 89 -6.23 10.03 -4.62
N SER A 90 -5.65 8.94 -4.11
CA SER A 90 -4.70 8.16 -4.91
C SER A 90 -5.40 7.46 -6.09
N LEU A 91 -4.72 7.33 -7.24
CA LEU A 91 -5.24 6.57 -8.40
C LEU A 91 -5.55 5.11 -8.06
N ASN A 92 -4.82 4.52 -7.11
CA ASN A 92 -5.10 3.16 -6.64
C ASN A 92 -6.45 3.07 -5.91
N THR A 93 -6.88 4.13 -5.24
CA THR A 93 -8.19 4.20 -4.61
C THR A 93 -9.29 4.28 -5.67
N ALA A 94 -9.13 5.14 -6.68
CA ALA A 94 -10.07 5.22 -7.80
C ALA A 94 -10.18 3.87 -8.52
N ARG A 95 -9.05 3.17 -8.75
CA ARG A 95 -9.04 1.84 -9.39
C ARG A 95 -9.78 0.80 -8.55
N ALA A 96 -9.48 0.73 -7.26
CA ALA A 96 -10.17 -0.19 -6.36
C ALA A 96 -11.69 0.09 -6.33
N GLN A 97 -12.08 1.36 -6.35
CA GLN A 97 -13.47 1.77 -6.40
C GLN A 97 -14.15 1.36 -7.71
N ALA A 98 -13.49 1.53 -8.87
CA ALA A 98 -14.02 1.09 -10.16
C ALA A 98 -14.26 -0.43 -10.20
N TYR A 99 -13.29 -1.24 -9.77
CA TYR A 99 -13.44 -2.69 -9.72
C TYR A 99 -14.54 -3.14 -8.73
N ASP A 100 -14.60 -2.50 -7.56
CA ASP A 100 -15.59 -2.86 -6.54
C ASP A 100 -17.02 -2.52 -7.02
N ILE A 101 -17.21 -1.46 -7.82
CA ILE A 101 -18.49 -1.12 -8.47
C ILE A 101 -18.79 -2.07 -9.64
N CYS A 102 -17.83 -2.35 -10.52
CA CYS A 102 -17.97 -3.29 -11.64
C CYS A 102 -18.53 -4.65 -11.16
N GLN A 103 -17.98 -5.19 -10.09
CA GLN A 103 -18.44 -6.46 -9.51
C GLN A 103 -19.85 -6.40 -8.91
N PHE A 104 -20.27 -5.22 -8.45
CA PHE A 104 -21.64 -5.04 -8.01
C PHE A 104 -22.61 -4.98 -9.20
N LEU A 105 -22.22 -4.36 -10.31
CA LEU A 105 -23.02 -4.36 -11.54
C LEU A 105 -23.17 -5.77 -12.12
N GLU A 106 -22.08 -6.54 -12.19
CA GLU A 106 -22.11 -7.96 -12.57
C GLU A 106 -23.05 -8.77 -11.66
N HIS A 107 -23.06 -8.47 -10.36
CA HIS A 107 -24.00 -9.09 -9.42
C HIS A 107 -25.45 -8.74 -9.73
N LEU A 108 -25.76 -7.49 -10.10
CA LEU A 108 -27.12 -7.10 -10.48
C LEU A 108 -27.57 -7.84 -11.74
N ASP A 109 -26.74 -7.87 -12.78
CA ASP A 109 -27.02 -8.56 -14.04
C ASP A 109 -27.26 -10.06 -13.81
N HIS A 110 -26.38 -10.71 -13.04
CA HIS A 110 -26.51 -12.14 -12.73
C HIS A 110 -27.85 -12.48 -12.05
N TYR A 111 -28.38 -11.57 -11.23
CA TYR A 111 -29.68 -11.74 -10.57
C TYR A 111 -30.85 -11.06 -11.31
N GLY A 112 -30.62 -10.53 -12.52
CA GLY A 112 -31.63 -9.84 -13.33
C GLY A 112 -32.27 -8.65 -12.60
N ARG A 113 -31.49 -7.88 -11.85
CA ARG A 113 -31.97 -6.76 -11.04
C ARG A 113 -31.76 -5.44 -11.75
N ASP A 114 -32.85 -4.70 -11.92
CA ASP A 114 -32.82 -3.33 -12.43
C ASP A 114 -32.34 -2.34 -11.35
N PHE A 115 -31.71 -1.25 -11.79
CA PHE A 115 -31.24 -0.14 -10.96
C PHE A 115 -32.36 0.50 -10.13
N SER A 116 -33.59 0.51 -10.64
CA SER A 116 -34.77 1.03 -9.94
C SER A 116 -35.18 0.20 -8.72
N ALA A 117 -34.75 -1.06 -8.65
CA ALA A 117 -35.09 -2.01 -7.59
C ALA A 117 -34.00 -2.15 -6.52
N ILE A 118 -32.95 -1.31 -6.57
CA ILE A 118 -31.83 -1.40 -5.64
C ILE A 118 -32.21 -0.87 -4.26
N ASP A 119 -32.21 -1.76 -3.27
CA ASP A 119 -32.40 -1.46 -1.87
C ASP A 119 -31.24 -1.97 -0.99
N GLN A 120 -31.35 -1.79 0.32
CA GLN A 120 -30.35 -2.27 1.27
C GLN A 120 -30.24 -3.80 1.29
N ALA A 121 -31.33 -4.53 1.03
CA ALA A 121 -31.32 -5.99 1.02
C ALA A 121 -30.47 -6.54 -0.14
N ILE A 122 -30.48 -5.87 -1.30
CA ILE A 122 -29.59 -6.21 -2.42
C ILE A 122 -28.12 -5.96 -2.06
N VAL A 123 -27.81 -4.86 -1.37
CA VAL A 123 -26.43 -4.58 -0.92
C VAL A 123 -25.96 -5.61 0.11
N ASP A 124 -26.84 -6.03 1.02
CA ASP A 124 -26.52 -7.05 2.02
C ASP A 124 -26.31 -8.43 1.37
N LYS A 125 -27.14 -8.79 0.39
CA LYS A 125 -26.98 -10.02 -0.40
C LYS A 125 -25.70 -10.00 -1.23
N PHE A 126 -25.33 -8.85 -1.79
CA PHE A 126 -24.03 -8.67 -2.42
C PHE A 126 -22.91 -8.94 -1.41
N ALA A 127 -22.95 -8.33 -0.21
CA ALA A 127 -21.94 -8.54 0.82
C ALA A 127 -21.83 -10.01 1.26
N GLU A 128 -22.96 -10.70 1.40
CA GLU A 128 -23.02 -12.13 1.71
C GLU A 128 -22.37 -12.96 0.60
N ASN A 129 -22.71 -12.70 -0.67
CA ASN A 129 -22.10 -13.39 -1.80
C ASN A 129 -20.59 -13.18 -1.85
N GLN A 130 -20.11 -11.96 -1.60
CA GLN A 130 -18.67 -11.67 -1.53
C GLN A 130 -17.94 -12.48 -0.44
N SER A 131 -18.64 -12.92 0.62
CA SER A 131 -18.04 -13.81 1.63
C SER A 131 -17.84 -15.25 1.14
N ARG A 132 -18.61 -15.67 0.13
CA ARG A 132 -18.59 -17.02 -0.46
C ARG A 132 -17.69 -17.12 -1.68
N VAL A 133 -17.46 -16.01 -2.39
CA VAL A 133 -16.63 -15.97 -3.60
C VAL A 133 -15.13 -16.00 -3.25
N ALA A 134 -14.42 -16.98 -3.79
CA ALA A 134 -12.97 -17.00 -3.80
C ALA A 134 -12.44 -15.91 -4.75
N SER A 135 -11.44 -15.14 -4.30
CA SER A 135 -10.79 -14.14 -5.14
C SER A 135 -10.09 -14.82 -6.32
N LEU A 136 -10.50 -14.49 -7.54
CA LEU A 136 -9.90 -15.01 -8.79
C LEU A 136 -8.37 -14.87 -8.82
N ARG A 137 -7.82 -13.80 -8.24
CA ARG A 137 -6.36 -13.56 -8.20
C ARG A 137 -5.60 -14.42 -7.20
N THR A 138 -6.27 -14.92 -6.16
CA THR A 138 -5.57 -15.60 -5.05
C THR A 138 -6.13 -16.98 -4.71
N GLY A 139 -7.28 -17.36 -5.29
CA GLY A 139 -8.02 -18.58 -4.95
C GLY A 139 -8.60 -18.59 -3.53
N LEU A 140 -8.40 -17.53 -2.74
CA LEU A 140 -8.81 -17.46 -1.33
C LEU A 140 -10.09 -16.65 -1.16
N THR A 141 -10.91 -17.03 -0.19
CA THR A 141 -12.05 -16.23 0.26
C THR A 141 -11.60 -14.82 0.67
N LEU A 142 -12.44 -13.83 0.39
CA LEU A 142 -12.14 -12.43 0.69
C LEU A 142 -12.11 -12.18 2.20
N SER A 143 -11.19 -11.30 2.64
CA SER A 143 -11.18 -10.85 4.03
C SER A 143 -12.39 -9.96 4.33
N ALA A 144 -12.86 -9.97 5.59
CA ALA A 144 -13.93 -9.07 6.06
C ALA A 144 -13.62 -7.58 5.77
N SER A 145 -12.34 -7.19 5.82
CA SER A 145 -11.90 -5.83 5.46
C SER A 145 -12.09 -5.52 3.97
N SER A 146 -11.89 -6.50 3.09
CA SER A 146 -12.09 -6.37 1.64
C SER A 146 -13.58 -6.30 1.29
N ILE A 147 -14.40 -7.13 1.92
CA ILE A 147 -15.86 -7.10 1.77
C ILE A 147 -16.40 -5.74 2.24
N ARG A 148 -15.99 -5.29 3.44
CA ARG A 148 -16.38 -3.97 3.96
C ARG A 148 -15.97 -2.84 3.01
N ARG A 149 -14.77 -2.88 2.44
CA ARG A 149 -14.32 -1.88 1.46
C ARG A 149 -15.24 -1.86 0.24
N ARG A 150 -15.56 -3.03 -0.33
CA ARG A 150 -16.46 -3.18 -1.47
C ARG A 150 -17.82 -2.56 -1.20
N VAL A 151 -18.45 -2.94 -0.08
CA VAL A 151 -19.74 -2.40 0.35
C VAL A 151 -19.70 -0.87 0.52
N VAL A 152 -18.63 -0.33 1.11
CA VAL A 152 -18.46 1.12 1.26
C VAL A 152 -18.34 1.83 -0.09
N HIS A 153 -17.61 1.27 -1.05
CA HIS A 153 -17.48 1.84 -2.38
C HIS A 153 -18.81 1.81 -3.16
N VAL A 154 -19.51 0.68 -3.12
CA VAL A 154 -20.83 0.50 -3.75
C VAL A 154 -21.84 1.47 -3.16
N ARG A 155 -21.95 1.54 -1.83
CA ARG A 155 -22.87 2.48 -1.20
C ARG A 155 -22.54 3.93 -1.55
N GLY A 156 -21.25 4.29 -1.52
CA GLY A 156 -20.84 5.62 -1.89
C GLY A 156 -21.27 6.00 -3.31
N PHE A 157 -21.34 5.03 -4.24
CA PHE A 157 -21.87 5.22 -5.59
C PHE A 157 -23.40 5.34 -5.57
N LEU A 158 -24.11 4.43 -4.91
CA LEU A 158 -25.58 4.45 -4.82
C LEU A 158 -26.13 5.72 -4.15
N GLU A 159 -25.40 6.29 -3.20
CA GLU A 159 -25.77 7.55 -2.53
C GLU A 159 -25.47 8.79 -3.38
N SER A 160 -24.72 8.64 -4.47
CA SER A 160 -24.21 9.74 -5.28
C SER A 160 -25.29 10.36 -6.19
N PRO A 161 -25.16 11.66 -6.54
CA PRO A 161 -26.08 12.29 -7.49
C PRO A 161 -26.09 11.59 -8.86
N GLU A 162 -24.95 11.06 -9.30
CA GLU A 162 -24.80 10.39 -10.60
C GLU A 162 -25.60 9.09 -10.69
N PHE A 163 -25.73 8.37 -9.57
CA PHE A 163 -26.58 7.19 -9.54
C PHE A 163 -28.07 7.58 -9.59
N ARG A 164 -28.46 8.65 -8.89
CA ARG A 164 -29.85 9.14 -8.85
C ARG A 164 -30.37 9.62 -10.21
N THR A 165 -29.47 10.00 -11.13
CA THR A 165 -29.82 10.34 -12.51
C THR A 165 -30.16 9.13 -13.38
N ILE A 166 -29.84 7.90 -12.96
CA ILE A 166 -30.14 6.66 -13.69
C ILE A 166 -31.49 6.06 -13.29
N GLY A 167 -31.96 6.28 -12.06
CA GLY A 167 -33.26 5.77 -11.58
C GLY A 167 -33.56 6.21 -10.15
N SER A 168 -34.79 6.68 -9.92
CA SER A 168 -35.24 7.27 -8.64
C SER A 168 -35.77 6.20 -7.68
N SER A 169 -35.17 6.04 -6.48
CA SER A 169 -35.83 6.27 -5.17
C SER A 169 -35.01 5.78 -3.95
N ASN A 170 -35.07 6.59 -2.88
CA ASN A 170 -34.66 6.41 -1.47
C ASN A 170 -33.89 5.15 -1.00
N VAL A 171 -32.55 5.19 -1.05
CA VAL A 171 -31.70 4.41 -0.11
C VAL A 171 -31.51 5.21 1.18
N ASN A 172 -32.58 5.46 1.93
CA ASN A 172 -32.52 6.08 3.28
C ASN A 172 -32.62 4.99 4.37
N GLY A 173 -31.74 3.99 4.31
CA GLY A 173 -31.58 2.99 5.35
C GLY A 173 -30.42 3.37 6.29
N LYS A 174 -30.71 3.59 7.58
CA LYS A 174 -29.67 3.70 8.61
C LYS A 174 -28.97 2.35 8.75
N LEU A 175 -27.64 2.38 8.64
CA LEU A 175 -26.73 1.26 8.91
C LEU A 175 -27.12 0.47 10.17
N VAL A 176 -27.50 -0.81 10.01
CA VAL A 176 -27.19 -1.80 11.04
C VAL A 176 -25.73 -2.20 10.77
N PRO A 177 -24.81 -2.08 11.74
CA PRO A 177 -23.47 -2.61 11.57
C PRO A 177 -23.58 -4.08 11.20
N ILE A 178 -23.02 -4.50 10.06
CA ILE A 178 -22.78 -5.93 9.82
C ILE A 178 -21.84 -6.37 10.95
N GLY A 179 -22.45 -6.94 11.98
CA GLY A 179 -21.86 -7.37 13.23
C GLY A 179 -21.04 -8.64 13.05
N GLY A 180 -20.16 -8.66 12.06
CA GLY A 180 -19.02 -9.55 12.08
C GLY A 180 -17.94 -8.87 12.91
N ARG A 181 -17.54 -9.46 14.04
CA ARG A 181 -16.23 -9.15 14.63
C ARG A 181 -15.22 -9.29 13.48
N VAL A 182 -14.69 -8.17 13.00
CA VAL A 182 -13.56 -8.20 12.08
C VAL A 182 -12.46 -8.85 12.88
N ALA A 183 -12.10 -10.08 12.53
CA ALA A 183 -10.95 -10.76 13.13
C ALA A 183 -9.80 -9.76 13.20
N ALA A 184 -9.19 -9.66 14.39
CA ALA A 184 -8.09 -8.74 14.59
C ALA A 184 -7.07 -9.00 13.46
N PRO A 185 -6.61 -7.96 12.77
CA PRO A 185 -5.70 -8.10 11.65
C PRO A 185 -4.43 -8.83 12.11
N THR A 186 -4.26 -10.07 11.66
CA THR A 186 -3.09 -10.89 11.99
C THR A 186 -1.83 -10.27 11.40
N ILE A 187 -0.87 -9.95 12.26
CA ILE A 187 0.47 -9.53 11.87
C ILE A 187 1.40 -10.74 11.82
N HIS A 188 2.47 -10.62 11.05
CA HIS A 188 3.48 -11.68 10.94
C HIS A 188 4.88 -11.04 10.95
N PRO A 189 5.37 -10.60 12.13
CA PRO A 189 6.74 -10.13 12.24
C PRO A 189 7.70 -11.30 11.96
N LEU A 190 8.84 -10.99 11.37
CA LEU A 190 9.92 -11.96 11.24
C LEU A 190 10.62 -12.11 12.59
N THR A 191 11.13 -13.29 12.87
CA THR A 191 12.16 -13.50 13.90
C THR A 191 13.53 -13.04 13.39
N PRO A 192 14.50 -12.74 14.27
CA PRO A 192 15.86 -12.38 13.86
C PRO A 192 16.51 -13.41 12.92
N ALA A 193 16.35 -14.70 13.22
CA ALA A 193 16.86 -15.78 12.38
C ALA A 193 16.17 -15.82 11.00
N GLU A 194 14.84 -15.65 10.95
CA GLU A 194 14.12 -15.57 9.67
C GLU A 194 14.54 -14.35 8.85
N TRP A 195 14.76 -13.20 9.51
CA TRP A 195 15.28 -12.02 8.85
C TRP A 195 16.65 -12.32 8.26
N GLU A 196 17.59 -12.87 9.01
CA GLU A 196 18.95 -13.16 8.54
C GLU A 196 18.94 -13.96 7.23
N VAL A 197 18.13 -15.01 7.15
CA VAL A 197 18.00 -15.82 5.93
C VAL A 197 17.38 -15.01 4.78
N VAL A 198 16.31 -14.25 5.01
CA VAL A 198 15.72 -13.39 3.97
C VAL A 198 16.72 -12.35 3.48
N ALA A 199 17.47 -11.80 4.41
CA ALA A 199 18.36 -10.70 4.18
C ALA A 199 19.57 -11.15 3.34
N GLU A 200 20.10 -12.35 3.58
CA GLU A 200 21.09 -12.99 2.70
C GLU A 200 20.57 -13.13 1.26
N GLN A 201 19.31 -13.53 1.09
CA GLN A 201 18.69 -13.69 -0.24
C GLN A 201 18.40 -12.36 -0.96
N LEU A 202 18.33 -11.25 -0.21
CA LEU A 202 18.17 -9.89 -0.77
C LEU A 202 19.48 -9.32 -1.34
N GLY A 203 20.61 -9.94 -1.04
CA GLY A 203 21.94 -9.49 -1.42
C GLY A 203 22.73 -8.85 -0.27
N PRO A 204 23.97 -8.43 -0.54
CA PRO A 204 24.87 -7.85 0.45
C PRO A 204 24.42 -6.47 0.91
N LEU A 205 24.89 -6.03 2.08
CA LEU A 205 24.88 -4.62 2.42
C LEU A 205 25.82 -3.84 1.48
N PRO A 206 25.60 -2.52 1.28
CA PRO A 206 26.48 -1.69 0.47
C PRO A 206 27.97 -1.80 0.81
N SER A 207 28.33 -1.92 2.09
CA SER A 207 29.70 -2.12 2.57
C SER A 207 30.28 -3.50 2.26
N GLU A 208 29.42 -4.51 2.11
CA GLU A 208 29.78 -5.91 1.83
C GLU A 208 29.81 -6.20 0.33
N ALA A 209 29.15 -5.36 -0.47
CA ALA A 209 28.92 -5.59 -1.89
C ALA A 209 30.22 -5.57 -2.72
N ARG A 210 30.45 -6.65 -3.47
CA ARG A 210 31.55 -6.77 -4.43
C ARG A 210 31.18 -6.20 -5.79
N GLN A 211 32.18 -6.12 -6.67
CA GLN A 211 31.96 -5.63 -8.03
C GLN A 211 30.96 -6.53 -8.78
N GLY A 212 29.88 -5.92 -9.27
CA GLY A 212 28.81 -6.61 -10.00
C GLY A 212 27.62 -7.00 -9.14
N GLU A 213 27.75 -7.01 -7.82
CA GLU A 213 26.65 -7.25 -6.89
C GLU A 213 25.79 -6.00 -6.71
N THR A 214 24.53 -6.21 -6.33
CA THR A 214 23.56 -5.15 -6.04
C THR A 214 23.10 -5.26 -4.59
N SER A 215 23.17 -4.13 -3.89
CA SER A 215 22.81 -3.96 -2.48
C SER A 215 21.46 -3.24 -2.31
N VAL A 216 20.90 -2.65 -3.37
CA VAL A 216 19.71 -1.79 -3.27
C VAL A 216 18.50 -2.52 -2.70
N ALA A 217 18.29 -3.79 -3.05
CA ALA A 217 17.15 -4.56 -2.55
C ALA A 217 17.26 -4.80 -1.04
N ARG A 218 18.45 -5.19 -0.57
CA ARG A 218 18.77 -5.34 0.85
C ARG A 218 18.63 -4.02 1.60
N LEU A 219 19.26 -2.96 1.10
CA LEU A 219 19.23 -1.64 1.76
C LEU A 219 17.81 -1.06 1.87
N VAL A 220 16.98 -1.19 0.83
CA VAL A 220 15.56 -0.77 0.88
C VAL A 220 14.77 -1.51 1.96
N ALA A 221 15.04 -2.81 2.14
CA ALA A 221 14.42 -3.61 3.19
C ALA A 221 14.92 -3.21 4.59
N GLU A 222 16.22 -3.01 4.76
CA GLU A 222 16.83 -2.51 6.01
C GLU A 222 16.23 -1.17 6.44
N TRP A 223 16.06 -0.23 5.52
CA TRP A 223 15.37 1.03 5.83
C TRP A 223 13.95 0.82 6.35
N SER A 224 13.19 -0.13 5.80
CA SER A 224 11.84 -0.42 6.29
C SER A 224 11.85 -1.13 7.65
N LEU A 225 12.78 -2.07 7.85
CA LEU A 225 12.94 -2.85 9.07
C LEU A 225 13.44 -2.01 10.24
N LEU A 226 14.37 -1.08 10.03
CA LEU A 226 15.05 -0.34 11.09
C LEU A 226 14.36 0.98 11.45
N THR A 227 13.48 1.49 10.60
CA THR A 227 12.76 2.77 10.86
C THR A 227 11.24 2.59 10.97
N GLY A 228 10.73 1.41 10.64
CA GLY A 228 9.30 1.17 10.51
C GLY A 228 8.64 1.96 9.39
N ALA A 229 9.41 2.62 8.51
CA ALA A 229 8.86 3.38 7.39
C ALA A 229 8.07 2.48 6.44
N ARG A 230 6.96 2.99 5.90
CA ARG A 230 6.20 2.28 4.87
C ARG A 230 7.07 2.18 3.61
N ARG A 231 6.90 1.11 2.83
CA ARG A 231 7.55 0.93 1.52
C ARG A 231 7.55 2.20 0.65
N VAL A 232 6.42 2.89 0.57
CA VAL A 232 6.29 4.13 -0.23
C VAL A 232 6.97 5.35 0.41
N GLU A 233 7.15 5.37 1.72
CA GLU A 233 7.90 6.41 2.45
C GLU A 233 9.40 6.19 2.21
N VAL A 234 9.89 4.94 2.33
CA VAL A 234 11.29 4.57 2.03
C VAL A 234 11.66 4.90 0.58
N LEU A 235 10.85 4.46 -0.38
CA LEU A 235 11.09 4.73 -1.80
C LEU A 235 10.87 6.20 -2.19
N GLY A 236 10.23 6.98 -1.31
CA GLY A 236 10.03 8.42 -1.48
C GLY A 236 11.15 9.28 -0.89
N LEU A 237 12.15 8.68 -0.25
CA LEU A 237 13.32 9.40 0.26
C LEU A 237 14.12 10.01 -0.90
N THR A 238 14.63 11.22 -0.69
CA THR A 238 15.49 11.92 -1.66
C THR A 238 16.90 12.07 -1.12
N ARG A 239 17.88 12.26 -2.01
CA ARG A 239 19.27 12.54 -1.65
C ARG A 239 19.36 13.79 -0.77
N SER A 240 18.65 14.85 -1.15
CA SER A 240 18.59 16.12 -0.42
C SER A 240 18.11 15.98 1.03
N MET A 241 17.25 14.99 1.33
CA MET A 241 16.82 14.71 2.72
C MET A 241 17.94 14.11 3.58
N LEU A 242 18.95 13.47 2.99
CA LEU A 242 20.06 12.84 3.73
C LEU A 242 21.23 13.79 3.99
N GLU A 243 21.40 14.86 3.22
CA GLU A 243 22.55 15.77 3.40
C GLU A 243 22.64 16.38 4.82
N PRO A 244 21.53 16.80 5.47
CA PRO A 244 21.57 17.24 6.87
C PRO A 244 21.94 16.10 7.85
N ILE A 245 21.51 14.88 7.54
CA ILE A 245 21.66 13.69 8.39
C ILE A 245 23.10 13.20 8.36
N ASN A 246 23.73 13.18 7.19
CA ASN A 246 25.13 12.79 7.04
C ASN A 246 26.05 13.74 7.84
N ARG A 247 25.74 15.04 7.84
CA ARG A 247 26.46 16.01 8.67
C ARG A 247 26.28 15.73 10.15
N ALA A 248 25.06 15.46 10.60
CA ALA A 248 24.78 15.14 12.02
C ALA A 248 25.44 13.83 12.47
N ALA A 249 25.33 12.77 11.66
CA ALA A 249 25.93 11.45 11.91
C ALA A 249 27.47 11.49 12.00
N SER A 250 28.10 12.40 11.25
CA SER A 250 29.55 12.58 11.27
C SER A 250 30.05 13.40 12.46
N SER A 251 29.15 14.08 13.18
CA SER A 251 29.51 15.12 14.16
C SER A 251 29.34 14.71 15.62
N SER A 252 28.90 13.49 15.94
CA SER A 252 28.62 13.11 17.34
C SER A 252 28.54 11.60 17.56
N GLY A 253 28.80 11.17 18.79
CA GLY A 253 28.44 9.84 19.31
C GLY A 253 26.92 9.65 19.46
N GLN A 254 26.12 10.25 18.57
CA GLN A 254 24.67 10.15 18.56
C GLN A 254 24.25 8.75 18.12
N SER A 255 23.60 8.12 19.05
CA SER A 255 22.71 6.96 18.98
C SER A 255 21.75 6.86 17.80
N ALA A 256 21.18 8.00 17.35
CA ALA A 256 20.23 8.06 16.24
C ALA A 256 20.21 9.45 15.60
N VAL A 257 19.86 9.51 14.31
CA VAL A 257 19.67 10.76 13.57
C VAL A 257 18.22 10.86 13.10
N VAL A 258 17.64 12.05 13.23
CA VAL A 258 16.23 12.30 12.91
C VAL A 258 16.05 12.74 11.45
N LEU A 259 15.31 11.94 10.66
CA LEU A 259 14.87 12.28 9.31
C LEU A 259 13.41 12.71 9.31
N ARG A 260 13.13 13.95 8.90
CA ARG A 260 11.75 14.44 8.77
C ARG A 260 11.12 14.01 7.45
N LEU A 261 10.15 13.09 7.49
CA LEU A 261 9.33 12.76 6.33
C LEU A 261 8.24 13.80 6.13
N ILE A 262 8.23 14.43 4.97
CA ILE A 262 7.20 15.41 4.57
C ILE A 262 6.07 14.70 3.79
N LYS A 263 6.42 13.72 2.94
CA LYS A 263 5.46 12.95 2.14
C LYS A 263 5.11 11.64 2.84
N THR A 264 3.98 11.62 3.54
CA THR A 264 3.47 10.41 4.23
C THR A 264 2.08 10.02 3.75
N LYS A 265 1.65 8.80 4.09
CA LYS A 265 0.27 8.37 3.86
C LYS A 265 -0.68 9.25 4.66
N GLY A 266 -1.46 10.07 3.95
CA GLY A 266 -2.38 11.02 4.56
C GLY A 266 -1.73 12.34 4.96
N GLY A 267 -0.57 12.70 4.40
CA GLY A 267 -0.06 14.08 4.41
C GLY A 267 0.39 14.64 5.75
N VAL A 268 0.51 13.82 6.80
CA VAL A 268 0.99 14.25 8.12
C VAL A 268 2.49 14.00 8.24
N PRO A 269 3.34 15.04 8.29
CA PRO A 269 4.77 14.85 8.44
C PRO A 269 5.12 14.09 9.72
N ARG A 270 6.17 13.27 9.69
CA ARG A 270 6.65 12.55 10.88
C ARG A 270 8.16 12.36 10.84
N ASN A 271 8.74 12.17 12.02
CA ASN A 271 10.17 11.90 12.17
C ASN A 271 10.42 10.39 12.07
N LEU A 272 11.42 10.00 11.27
CA LEU A 272 12.07 8.70 11.36
C LEU A 272 13.33 8.84 12.19
N TRP A 273 13.53 7.89 13.07
CA TRP A 273 14.77 7.74 13.83
C TRP A 273 15.63 6.74 13.08
N VAL A 274 16.79 7.19 12.62
CA VAL A 274 17.68 6.44 11.73
C VAL A 274 18.98 6.18 12.45
N HIS A 275 19.34 4.90 12.58
CA HIS A 275 20.61 4.51 13.18
C HIS A 275 21.80 4.99 12.32
N PRO A 276 22.91 5.48 12.91
CA PRO A 276 24.07 5.98 12.15
C PRO A 276 24.65 4.95 11.17
N ASP A 277 24.64 3.66 11.51
CA ASP A 277 25.17 2.64 10.61
C ASP A 277 24.31 2.48 9.35
N LEU A 278 22.98 2.64 9.45
CA LEU A 278 22.13 2.68 8.26
C LEU A 278 22.43 3.91 7.38
N VAL A 279 22.79 5.05 8.01
CA VAL A 279 23.26 6.24 7.29
C VAL A 279 24.57 5.94 6.56
N LYS A 280 25.55 5.31 7.22
CA LYS A 280 26.84 4.91 6.62
C LYS A 280 26.65 3.98 5.43
N GLU A 281 25.84 2.93 5.57
CA GLU A 281 25.51 2.03 4.45
C GLU A 281 24.87 2.78 3.29
N THR A 282 23.98 3.72 3.60
CA THR A 282 23.34 4.55 2.58
C THR A 282 24.36 5.45 1.87
N GLU A 283 25.34 6.02 2.57
CA GLU A 283 26.43 6.77 1.93
C GLU A 283 27.29 5.92 1.01
N ILE A 284 27.62 4.69 1.42
CA ILE A 284 28.41 3.76 0.60
C ILE A 284 27.64 3.43 -0.67
N TYR A 285 26.33 3.17 -0.57
CA TYR A 285 25.45 2.97 -1.72
C TYR A 285 25.43 4.19 -2.66
N LEU A 286 25.30 5.41 -2.11
CA LEU A 286 25.31 6.67 -2.87
C LEU A 286 26.62 6.85 -3.65
N LYS A 287 27.77 6.61 -3.00
CA LYS A 287 29.11 6.75 -3.56
C LYS A 287 29.42 5.64 -4.58
N ASN A 288 28.82 4.47 -4.46
CA ASN A 288 29.17 3.31 -5.28
C ASN A 288 28.07 2.93 -6.29
N GLU A 289 27.17 2.03 -5.89
CA GLU A 289 26.16 1.43 -6.78
C GLU A 289 25.25 2.47 -7.45
N ARG A 290 24.76 3.45 -6.69
CA ARG A 290 23.89 4.49 -7.24
C ARG A 290 24.58 5.36 -8.27
N ARG A 291 25.81 5.81 -7.98
CA ARG A 291 26.61 6.61 -8.92
C ARG A 291 26.83 5.85 -10.23
N ARG A 292 27.13 4.55 -10.17
CA ARG A 292 27.24 3.68 -11.36
C ARG A 292 25.91 3.57 -12.12
N ALA A 293 24.81 3.38 -11.40
CA ALA A 293 23.48 3.25 -12.01
C ALA A 293 23.01 4.51 -12.75
N LEU A 294 23.45 5.69 -12.29
CA LEU A 294 23.09 6.99 -12.86
C LEU A 294 23.99 7.46 -14.01
N ALA A 295 25.07 6.75 -14.34
CA ALA A 295 25.94 7.12 -15.45
C ALA A 295 25.12 7.30 -16.75
N GLY A 296 25.08 8.52 -17.28
CA GLY A 296 24.34 8.88 -18.50
C GLY A 296 22.81 9.09 -18.33
N ARG A 297 22.30 9.38 -17.13
CA ARG A 297 20.86 9.59 -16.85
C ARG A 297 20.51 11.05 -16.50
N SER A 298 19.20 11.35 -16.45
CA SER A 298 18.63 12.70 -16.29
C SER A 298 18.49 13.17 -14.83
N ALA A 299 18.38 14.49 -14.62
CA ALA A 299 18.31 15.16 -13.31
C ALA A 299 17.22 14.63 -12.35
N GLN A 300 16.07 14.16 -12.84
CA GLN A 300 14.99 13.67 -11.97
C GLN A 300 15.33 12.32 -11.30
N ALA A 301 16.20 11.52 -11.94
CA ALA A 301 16.79 10.34 -11.34
C ALA A 301 17.85 10.70 -10.27
N GLU A 302 18.42 11.91 -10.34
CA GLU A 302 19.46 12.37 -9.40
C GLU A 302 18.93 12.70 -8.01
N GLU A 303 17.63 13.01 -7.85
CA GLU A 303 17.05 13.29 -6.52
C GLU A 303 16.54 12.05 -5.80
N ALA A 304 16.05 11.03 -6.51
CA ALA A 304 15.53 9.82 -5.86
C ALA A 304 16.65 9.06 -5.14
N LEU A 305 16.45 8.72 -3.86
CA LEU A 305 17.48 8.02 -3.10
C LEU A 305 17.78 6.65 -3.71
N PHE A 306 16.76 5.81 -3.88
CA PHE A 306 16.91 4.46 -4.41
C PHE A 306 16.58 4.41 -5.90
N VAL A 307 17.54 3.92 -6.68
CA VAL A 307 17.41 3.73 -8.14
C VAL A 307 17.67 2.29 -8.52
N TYR A 308 17.12 1.86 -9.66
CA TYR A 308 17.42 0.55 -10.21
C TYR A 308 18.92 0.41 -10.52
N PRO A 309 19.53 -0.76 -10.27
CA PRO A 309 20.97 -0.96 -10.44
C PRO A 309 21.38 -0.96 -11.93
N ALA A 310 22.68 -0.80 -12.20
CA ALA A 310 23.25 -0.75 -13.56
C ALA A 310 22.92 -2.00 -14.41
N VAL A 311 22.74 -3.15 -13.77
CA VAL A 311 22.36 -4.41 -14.43
C VAL A 311 20.89 -4.46 -14.88
N SER A 312 20.07 -3.49 -14.47
CA SER A 312 18.65 -3.43 -14.84
C SER A 312 18.45 -2.66 -16.15
N PRO A 313 17.53 -3.08 -17.03
CA PRO A 313 17.14 -2.27 -18.19
C PRO A 313 16.56 -0.91 -17.81
N ARG A 314 16.12 -0.75 -16.55
CA ARG A 314 15.62 0.52 -15.99
C ARG A 314 16.67 1.26 -15.15
N HIS A 315 17.96 0.94 -15.31
CA HIS A 315 19.02 1.49 -14.46
C HIS A 315 18.92 3.02 -14.29
N GLY A 316 19.14 3.48 -13.06
CA GLY A 316 19.06 4.89 -12.71
C GLY A 316 17.64 5.42 -12.52
N ALA A 317 16.59 4.77 -13.04
CA ALA A 317 15.23 5.18 -12.72
C ALA A 317 14.89 4.92 -11.24
N PRO A 318 14.01 5.73 -10.61
CA PRO A 318 13.57 5.48 -9.24
C PRO A 318 12.95 4.08 -9.07
N VAL A 319 13.30 3.41 -7.97
CA VAL A 319 12.76 2.08 -7.67
C VAL A 319 11.26 2.18 -7.41
N GLN A 320 10.49 1.34 -8.10
CA GLN A 320 9.03 1.29 -7.93
C GLN A 320 8.62 0.39 -6.76
N ALA A 321 7.50 0.74 -6.13
CA ALA A 321 6.91 0.01 -5.03
C ALA A 321 6.69 -1.49 -5.32
N GLU A 322 6.28 -1.82 -6.55
CA GLU A 322 6.08 -3.21 -6.96
C GLU A 322 7.40 -3.98 -7.09
N ALA A 323 8.47 -3.33 -7.54
CA ALA A 323 9.78 -3.96 -7.65
C ALA A 323 10.36 -4.31 -6.28
N ALA A 324 10.30 -3.38 -5.32
CA ALA A 324 10.75 -3.65 -3.95
C ALA A 324 10.00 -4.85 -3.32
N SER A 325 8.69 -4.95 -3.55
CA SER A 325 7.92 -6.11 -3.08
C SER A 325 8.18 -7.40 -3.83
N ARG A 326 8.51 -7.32 -5.12
CA ARG A 326 8.93 -8.49 -5.90
C ARG A 326 10.29 -9.01 -5.44
N TRP A 327 11.27 -8.12 -5.20
CA TRP A 327 12.57 -8.50 -4.65
C TRP A 327 12.42 -9.19 -3.30
N PHE A 328 11.66 -8.60 -2.39
CA PHE A 328 11.38 -9.21 -1.08
C PHE A 328 10.65 -10.55 -1.18
N ARG A 329 9.61 -10.64 -2.00
CA ARG A 329 8.90 -11.92 -2.22
C ARG A 329 9.83 -12.98 -2.78
N SER A 330 10.67 -12.63 -3.77
CA SER A 330 11.66 -13.55 -4.32
C SER A 330 12.66 -14.01 -3.27
N ALA A 331 13.10 -13.12 -2.37
CA ALA A 331 14.00 -13.48 -1.28
C ALA A 331 13.33 -14.44 -0.28
N VAL A 332 12.09 -14.17 0.13
CA VAL A 332 11.28 -15.05 0.98
C VAL A 332 11.08 -16.43 0.33
N ASP A 333 10.79 -16.45 -0.97
CA ASP A 333 10.60 -17.69 -1.74
C ASP A 333 11.89 -18.53 -1.78
N LYS A 334 13.05 -17.89 -2.02
CA LYS A 334 14.36 -18.55 -1.98
C LYS A 334 14.74 -19.03 -0.59
N ALA A 335 14.41 -18.26 0.44
CA ALA A 335 14.57 -18.62 1.84
C ALA A 335 13.62 -19.74 2.28
N ARG A 336 12.64 -20.11 1.44
CA ARG A 336 11.59 -21.11 1.73
C ARG A 336 10.84 -20.82 3.03
N LEU A 337 10.70 -19.55 3.38
CA LEU A 337 9.98 -19.16 4.59
C LEU A 337 8.47 -19.10 4.33
N GLN A 338 7.73 -19.71 5.23
CA GLN A 338 6.28 -19.62 5.31
C GLN A 338 5.91 -18.91 6.60
N ARG A 339 4.84 -18.13 6.59
CA ARG A 339 4.36 -17.53 7.84
C ARG A 339 3.87 -18.66 8.74
N ARG A 340 4.06 -18.51 10.05
CA ARG A 340 3.33 -19.32 11.02
C ARG A 340 2.02 -18.61 11.37
N THR A 341 0.97 -19.38 11.58
CA THR A 341 -0.24 -18.92 12.25
C THR A 341 0.00 -18.84 13.76
N ILE A 342 -0.93 -18.21 14.49
CA ILE A 342 -0.81 -18.00 15.94
C ILE A 342 -0.71 -19.35 16.70
N ASP A 343 -1.34 -20.40 16.18
CA ASP A 343 -1.26 -21.77 16.71
C ASP A 343 0.05 -22.52 16.31
N GLY A 344 1.00 -21.83 15.69
CA GLY A 344 2.28 -22.40 15.25
C GLY A 344 2.21 -23.23 13.96
N SER A 345 1.02 -23.41 13.36
CA SER A 345 0.90 -24.17 12.11
C SER A 345 1.41 -23.38 10.90
N ALA A 346 1.80 -24.09 9.84
CA ALA A 346 2.28 -23.46 8.61
C ALA A 346 1.14 -22.74 7.90
N SER A 347 1.25 -21.42 7.76
CA SER A 347 0.31 -20.64 6.96
C SER A 347 0.60 -20.82 5.48
N ALA A 348 -0.45 -21.02 4.69
CA ALA A 348 -0.35 -20.92 3.23
C ALA A 348 0.09 -19.52 2.74
N ARG A 349 0.08 -18.50 3.61
CA ARG A 349 0.49 -17.13 3.28
C ARG A 349 1.99 -16.93 3.50
N ARG A 350 2.65 -16.34 2.51
CA ARG A 350 4.07 -15.96 2.58
C ARG A 350 4.25 -14.56 3.16
N PHE A 351 5.43 -14.28 3.72
CA PHE A 351 5.81 -12.94 4.15
C PHE A 351 5.75 -11.93 2.99
N VAL A 352 5.34 -10.71 3.29
CA VAL A 352 5.25 -9.59 2.35
C VAL A 352 6.04 -8.40 2.88
N PHE A 353 6.43 -7.48 2.00
CA PHE A 353 7.27 -6.33 2.39
C PHE A 353 6.72 -5.52 3.58
N HIS A 354 5.40 -5.43 3.74
CA HIS A 354 4.80 -4.72 4.87
C HIS A 354 5.08 -5.37 6.23
N ASP A 355 5.41 -6.67 6.25
CA ASP A 355 5.77 -7.40 7.46
C ASP A 355 7.06 -6.85 8.08
N LEU A 356 7.96 -6.21 7.31
CA LEU A 356 9.14 -5.53 7.86
C LEU A 356 8.76 -4.39 8.81
N ARG A 357 7.68 -3.67 8.53
CA ARG A 357 7.15 -2.64 9.44
C ARG A 357 6.51 -3.27 10.68
N HIS A 358 5.87 -4.43 10.54
CA HIS A 358 5.35 -5.15 11.69
C HIS A 358 6.48 -5.68 12.58
N THR A 359 7.53 -6.20 11.94
CA THR A 359 8.78 -6.66 12.55
C THR A 359 9.43 -5.53 13.35
N TYR A 360 9.60 -4.35 12.74
CA TYR A 360 10.10 -3.15 13.43
C TYR A 360 9.31 -2.85 14.71
N ALA A 361 7.98 -2.81 14.63
CA ALA A 361 7.13 -2.44 15.75
C ALA A 361 7.29 -3.41 16.93
N VAL A 362 7.31 -4.71 16.64
CA VAL A 362 7.45 -5.77 17.65
C VAL A 362 8.85 -5.79 18.24
N TRP A 363 9.90 -5.72 17.41
CA TRP A 363 11.27 -5.73 17.91
C TRP A 363 11.59 -4.46 18.71
N THR A 364 11.07 -3.30 18.28
CA THR A 364 11.19 -2.03 19.03
C THR A 364 10.47 -2.11 20.37
N TYR A 365 9.30 -2.73 20.43
CA TYR A 365 8.56 -2.89 21.68
C TYR A 365 9.38 -3.67 22.71
N VAL A 366 9.89 -4.83 22.31
CA VAL A 366 10.66 -5.71 23.21
C VAL A 366 11.96 -5.03 23.65
N ALA A 367 12.67 -4.35 22.75
CA ALA A 367 13.86 -3.57 23.10
C ALA A 367 13.54 -2.47 24.13
N LEU A 368 12.49 -1.66 23.90
CA LEU A 368 12.09 -0.60 24.83
C LEU A 368 11.65 -1.16 26.20
N GLN A 369 10.94 -2.28 26.22
CA GLN A 369 10.52 -2.93 27.47
C GLN A 369 11.72 -3.43 28.27
N ARG A 370 12.72 -4.00 27.62
CA ARG A 370 13.99 -4.42 28.25
C ARG A 370 14.77 -3.26 28.84
N SER A 371 14.72 -2.11 28.19
CA SER A 371 15.29 -0.86 28.72
C SER A 371 14.46 -0.23 29.84
N GLY A 372 13.39 -0.87 30.32
CA GLY A 372 12.55 -0.38 31.40
C GLY A 372 11.60 0.77 31.01
N VAL A 373 11.38 1.00 29.71
CA VAL A 373 10.46 2.05 29.25
C VAL A 373 9.02 1.70 29.61
N GLN A 374 8.40 2.54 30.42
CA GLN A 374 7.05 2.31 30.98
C GLN A 374 5.91 2.34 29.95
N ARG A 375 6.07 3.06 28.83
CA ARG A 375 5.01 3.22 27.80
C ARG A 375 5.52 3.04 26.37
N PRO A 376 6.03 1.85 26.00
CA PRO A 376 6.64 1.61 24.69
C PRO A 376 5.68 1.92 23.52
N TRP A 377 4.39 1.64 23.69
CA TRP A 377 3.38 1.86 22.65
C TRP A 377 3.19 3.32 22.25
N LYS A 378 3.42 4.28 23.15
CA LYS A 378 3.36 5.70 22.80
C LYS A 378 4.52 6.09 21.89
N ILE A 379 5.71 5.58 22.18
CA ILE A 379 6.90 5.78 21.35
C ILE A 379 6.66 5.13 19.97
N ILE A 380 6.23 3.88 19.93
CA ILE A 380 5.96 3.16 18.68
C ILE A 380 4.85 3.84 17.88
N GLN A 381 3.77 4.30 18.52
CA GLN A 381 2.70 5.04 17.86
C GLN A 381 3.25 6.28 17.13
N ALA A 382 4.09 7.08 17.81
CA ALA A 382 4.74 8.25 17.23
C ALA A 382 5.70 7.86 16.10
N ARG A 383 6.58 6.87 16.34
CA ARG A 383 7.55 6.34 15.37
C ARG A 383 6.91 5.62 14.19
N LEU A 384 5.65 5.22 14.25
CA LEU A 384 4.87 4.65 13.14
C LEU A 384 3.94 5.68 12.47
N GLY A 385 3.68 6.82 13.11
CA GLY A 385 2.72 7.82 12.64
C GLY A 385 1.28 7.30 12.65
N HIS A 386 0.89 6.57 13.70
CA HIS A 386 -0.50 6.14 13.91
C HIS A 386 -1.26 7.24 14.66
N ARG A 387 -2.42 7.66 14.12
CA ARG A 387 -3.24 8.72 14.74
C ARG A 387 -3.80 8.30 16.09
N LEU A 388 -4.20 7.04 16.22
CA LEU A 388 -4.84 6.50 17.42
C LEU A 388 -3.93 5.44 18.04
N LEU A 389 -3.71 5.52 19.35
CA LEU A 389 -2.95 4.53 20.11
C LEU A 389 -3.63 3.15 20.04
N GLU A 390 -4.97 3.14 20.13
CA GLU A 390 -5.81 1.96 20.00
C GLU A 390 -5.54 1.19 18.69
N THR A 391 -5.20 1.89 17.61
CA THR A 391 -4.82 1.23 16.35
C THR A 391 -3.53 0.45 16.55
N THR A 392 -2.51 1.05 17.15
CA THR A 392 -1.24 0.37 17.44
C THR A 392 -1.47 -0.82 18.38
N GLU A 393 -2.13 -0.63 19.52
CA GLU A 393 -2.39 -1.71 20.47
C GLU A 393 -3.20 -2.84 19.83
N ARG A 394 -4.28 -2.53 19.09
CA ARG A 394 -5.10 -3.55 18.42
C ARG A 394 -4.34 -4.39 17.39
N TYR A 395 -3.34 -3.82 16.71
CA TYR A 395 -2.56 -4.55 15.69
C TYR A 395 -1.47 -5.43 16.30
N TYR A 396 -0.90 -5.04 17.45
CA TYR A 396 0.35 -5.62 17.95
C TYR A 396 0.25 -6.29 19.31
N LEU A 397 -0.69 -5.86 20.17
CA LEU A 397 -0.77 -6.30 21.57
C LEU A 397 -1.05 -7.81 21.66
N SER A 398 -2.04 -8.32 20.93
CA SER A 398 -2.37 -9.75 20.97
C SER A 398 -1.21 -10.63 20.55
N PHE A 399 -0.45 -10.23 19.53
CA PHE A 399 0.73 -10.98 19.09
C PHE A 399 1.84 -10.98 20.15
N ILE A 400 2.02 -9.89 20.88
CA ILE A 400 3.05 -9.81 21.91
C ILE A 400 2.65 -10.60 23.14
N GLU A 401 1.41 -10.49 23.60
CA GLU A 401 0.92 -11.29 24.74
C GLU A 401 1.09 -12.80 24.49
N ASP A 402 0.87 -13.25 23.25
CA ASP A 402 1.00 -14.65 22.86
C ASP A 402 2.47 -15.12 22.71
N HIS A 403 3.42 -14.22 22.46
CA HIS A 403 4.79 -14.56 22.04
C HIS A 403 5.91 -13.80 22.79
N GLU A 404 5.60 -13.12 23.91
CA GLU A 404 6.51 -12.23 24.63
C GLU A 404 7.83 -12.91 25.01
N GLN A 405 7.74 -14.13 25.55
CA GLN A 405 8.89 -14.87 26.05
C GLN A 405 9.82 -15.32 24.91
N GLU A 406 9.25 -15.81 23.81
CA GLU A 406 10.00 -16.25 22.62
C GLU A 406 10.70 -15.07 21.92
N ILE A 407 9.99 -13.95 21.73
CA ILE A 407 10.54 -12.77 21.06
C ILE A 407 11.64 -12.12 21.91
N SER A 408 11.45 -12.08 23.23
CA SER A 408 12.50 -11.65 24.15
C SER A 408 13.72 -12.53 23.92
N ASP A 409 13.65 -13.85 24.10
CA ASP A 409 14.83 -14.71 23.97
C ASP A 409 15.54 -14.59 22.61
N LEU A 410 14.80 -14.36 21.52
CA LEU A 410 15.34 -14.22 20.18
C LEU A 410 16.13 -12.93 19.91
N LEU A 411 15.82 -11.81 20.59
CA LEU A 411 16.41 -10.50 20.28
C LEU A 411 17.77 -10.23 20.92
N LYS A 412 18.32 -11.18 21.70
CA LYS A 412 19.48 -11.00 22.60
C LYS A 412 20.79 -10.47 21.98
N ASN A 413 21.01 -10.46 20.66
CA ASN A 413 22.37 -10.24 20.12
C ASN A 413 22.56 -9.23 18.97
N ARG A 414 21.51 -8.77 18.25
CA ARG A 414 21.70 -7.86 17.08
C ARG A 414 20.89 -6.57 17.11
N PHE A 415 19.70 -6.57 17.71
CA PHE A 415 18.79 -5.43 17.62
C PHE A 415 18.86 -4.49 18.83
N ASP A 416 19.29 -5.01 19.99
CA ASP A 416 19.44 -4.24 21.23
C ASP A 416 20.46 -3.09 21.05
N SER A 417 21.55 -3.30 20.30
CA SER A 417 22.55 -2.26 20.03
C SER A 417 22.09 -1.18 19.03
N TRP A 418 21.04 -1.43 18.25
CA TRP A 418 20.56 -0.49 17.20
C TRP A 418 19.34 0.33 17.63
N ILE A 419 18.58 -0.13 18.63
CA ILE A 419 17.35 0.53 19.11
C ILE A 419 17.54 1.26 20.44
N ILE A 420 18.37 0.73 21.34
CA ILE A 420 18.51 1.23 22.72
C ILE A 420 19.66 2.23 22.77
N SER A 421 19.43 3.37 22.14
CA SER A 421 20.42 4.43 22.14
C SER A 421 19.77 5.81 22.47
N ASP A 422 18.46 5.83 22.74
CA ASP A 422 17.76 6.97 23.34
C ASP A 422 18.02 7.03 24.87
N GLU A 423 19.23 7.42 25.28
CA GLU A 423 19.43 8.14 26.54
C GLU A 423 19.77 9.60 26.20
N ASP A 424 18.71 10.39 26.00
CA ASP A 424 18.50 11.75 26.54
C ASP A 424 17.06 12.24 26.27
#